data_AF-A0A5M6DDI5-F1
#
_entry.id   AF-A0A5M6DDI5-F1
#
_cell.length_a   1.000
_cell.length_b   1.000
_cell.length_c   1.000
_cell.angle_alpha   90.00
_cell.angle_beta   90.00
_cell.angle_gamma   90.00
#
_symmetry.space_group_name_H-M   'P 1'
#
loop_
_entity.id
_entity.type
_entity.pdbx_description
1 polymer ?
#
loop_
_entity_poly.entity_id
_entity_poly.type
_entity_poly.pdbx_seq_one_letter_code
_entity_poly.pdbx_strand_id
1 'polypeptide(L)' 'MGIIYSRYELLYQALEFRHKTPALLCEQFDMPLTEIHENLEQGNICFIKQLAHALNIPEAFFWGGLRLEGGQLRLNEPV' A
#
# COMPACT_ATOMS: atom_id res chain seq x y z
N MET A 1 5.58 22.21 -9.17
CA MET A 1 4.36 21.38 -9.02
C MET A 1 4.83 20.00 -8.61
N GLY A 2 4.89 19.72 -7.31
CA GLY A 2 5.35 18.43 -6.77
C GLY A 2 4.32 17.35 -7.07
N ILE A 3 4.79 16.19 -7.51
CA ILE A 3 3.94 15.04 -7.82
C ILE A 3 3.33 14.56 -6.50
N ILE A 4 2.03 14.74 -6.34
CA ILE A 4 1.25 14.10 -5.27
C ILE A 4 1.16 12.63 -5.68
N TYR A 5 1.94 11.76 -5.04
CA TYR A 5 1.84 10.33 -5.29
C TYR A 5 0.40 9.87 -5.05
N SER A 6 -0.14 9.10 -6.00
CA SER A 6 -1.46 8.50 -5.85
C SER A 6 -1.32 7.34 -4.86
N ARG A 7 -2.21 7.19 -3.85
CA ARG A 7 -2.08 6.09 -2.88
C ARG A 7 -2.24 4.71 -3.53
N TYR A 8 -2.70 4.67 -4.78
CA TYR A 8 -2.56 3.56 -5.71
C TYR A 8 -1.10 3.07 -5.77
N GLU A 9 -0.15 3.97 -5.98
CA GLU A 9 1.26 3.64 -6.13
C GLU A 9 1.83 3.02 -4.84
N LEU A 10 1.34 3.44 -3.66
CA LEU A 10 1.70 2.81 -2.39
C LEU A 10 1.28 1.35 -2.34
N LEU A 11 0.04 1.06 -2.73
CA LEU A 11 -0.47 -0.31 -2.74
C LEU A 11 0.30 -1.17 -3.76
N TYR A 12 0.54 -0.66 -4.96
CA TYR A 12 1.24 -1.41 -6.00
C TYR A 12 2.69 -1.69 -5.63
N GLN A 13 3.40 -0.74 -5.03
CA GLN A 13 4.74 -0.96 -4.49
C GLN A 13 4.74 -2.07 -3.42
N ALA A 14 3.80 -1.98 -2.46
CA ALA A 14 3.60 -2.97 -1.40
C ALA A 14 3.32 -4.38 -1.94
N LEU A 15 2.52 -4.48 -3.00
CA LEU A 15 2.20 -5.72 -3.70
C LEU A 15 3.42 -6.30 -4.43
N GLU A 16 4.14 -5.46 -5.17
CA GLU A 16 5.31 -5.84 -5.95
C GLU A 16 6.41 -6.44 -5.08
N PHE A 17 6.72 -5.79 -3.95
CA PHE A 17 7.71 -6.28 -2.99
C PHE A 17 7.38 -7.65 -2.41
N ARG A 18 6.10 -7.99 -2.34
CA ARG A 18 5.62 -9.26 -1.80
C ARG A 18 5.27 -10.26 -2.88
N HIS A 19 5.50 -9.92 -4.15
CA HIS A 19 5.13 -10.72 -5.31
C HIS A 19 3.65 -11.13 -5.28
N LYS A 20 2.77 -10.22 -4.84
CA LYS A 20 1.32 -10.43 -4.73
C LYS A 20 0.57 -9.67 -5.81
N THR A 21 -0.62 -10.13 -6.15
CA THR A 21 -1.51 -9.48 -7.12
C THR A 21 -2.65 -8.74 -6.42
N PRO A 22 -3.22 -7.69 -7.04
CA PRO A 22 -4.41 -7.02 -6.51
C PRO A 22 -5.61 -7.96 -6.34
N ALA A 23 -5.78 -8.92 -7.24
CA ALA A 23 -6.87 -9.90 -7.19
C ALA A 23 -6.86 -10.71 -5.88
N LEU A 24 -5.67 -11.10 -5.40
CA LEU A 24 -5.52 -11.85 -4.15
C LEU A 24 -5.93 -11.02 -2.93
N LEU A 25 -5.73 -9.70 -2.95
CA LEU A 25 -6.23 -8.83 -1.89
C LEU A 25 -7.75 -8.71 -1.95
N CYS A 26 -8.33 -8.55 -3.14
CA CYS A 26 -9.78 -8.51 -3.29
C CYS A 26 -10.45 -9.78 -2.75
N GLU A 27 -9.89 -10.95 -3.05
CA GLU A 27 -10.35 -12.23 -2.52
C GLU A 27 -10.16 -12.33 -1.01
N GLN A 28 -9.01 -11.90 -0.47
CA GLN A 28 -8.70 -12.00 0.96
C GLN A 28 -9.59 -11.09 1.82
N PHE A 29 -9.93 -9.91 1.31
CA PHE A 29 -10.75 -8.93 2.02
C PHE A 29 -12.24 -8.99 1.66
N ASP A 30 -12.62 -9.87 0.72
CA ASP A 30 -13.98 -9.98 0.17
C ASP A 30 -14.54 -8.61 -0.27
N MET A 31 -13.71 -7.81 -0.94
CA MET A 31 -14.05 -6.45 -1.36
C MET A 31 -13.37 -6.08 -2.68
N PRO A 32 -13.96 -5.19 -3.49
CA PRO A 32 -13.34 -4.74 -4.73
C PRO A 32 -12.11 -3.87 -4.48
N LEU A 33 -11.19 -3.85 -5.45
CA LEU A 33 -9.96 -3.06 -5.39
C LEU A 33 -10.22 -1.57 -5.15
N THR A 34 -11.34 -1.04 -5.66
CA THR A 34 -11.77 0.35 -5.43
C THR A 34 -12.02 0.64 -3.95
N GLU A 35 -12.64 -0.29 -3.22
CA GLU A 35 -12.93 -0.13 -1.79
C GLU A 35 -11.65 -0.28 -0.94
N ILE A 36 -10.74 -1.16 -1.35
CA ILE A 36 -9.39 -1.26 -0.77
C ILE A 36 -8.66 0.09 -0.89
N HIS A 37 -8.73 0.72 -2.07
CA HIS A 37 -8.15 2.03 -2.29
C HIS A 37 -8.83 3.12 -1.47
N GLU A 38 -10.16 3.14 -1.40
CA GLU A 38 -10.90 4.12 -0.60
C GLU A 38 -10.55 4.02 0.88
N ASN A 39 -10.42 2.81 1.43
CA ASN A 39 -10.00 2.61 2.82
C ASN A 39 -8.57 3.10 3.06
N LEU A 40 -7.65 2.93 2.09
CA LEU A 40 -6.30 3.47 2.13
C LEU A 40 -6.28 5.00 2.03
N GLU A 41 -7.12 5.56 1.16
CA GLU A 41 -7.27 7.01 0.94
C GLU A 41 -7.88 7.73 2.15
N GLN A 42 -8.83 7.10 2.81
CA GLN A 42 -9.43 7.60 4.05
C GLN A 42 -8.50 7.47 5.26
N GLY A 43 -7.34 6.81 5.12
CA GLY A 43 -6.43 6.58 6.23
C GLY A 43 -7.03 5.68 7.31
N ASN A 44 -7.89 4.72 6.93
CA ASN A 44 -8.54 3.82 7.87
C ASN A 44 -7.48 2.98 8.61
N ILE A 45 -7.25 3.30 9.88
CA ILE A 45 -6.19 2.71 10.69
C ILE A 45 -6.34 1.20 10.81
N CYS A 46 -7.57 0.71 11.03
CA CYS A 46 -7.84 -0.71 11.16
C CYS A 46 -7.56 -1.45 9.85
N PHE A 47 -7.94 -0.83 8.73
CA PHE A 47 -7.71 -1.41 7.41
C PHE A 47 -6.22 -1.43 7.03
N ILE A 48 -5.50 -0.33 7.24
CA ILE A 48 -4.05 -0.24 6.97
C ILE A 48 -3.29 -1.29 7.78
N LYS A 49 -3.70 -1.53 9.03
CA LYS A 49 -3.16 -2.62 9.88
C LYS A 49 -3.39 -4.00 9.27
N GLN A 50 -4.61 -4.28 8.86
CA GLN A 50 -4.98 -5.56 8.26
C GLN A 50 -4.27 -5.77 6.91
N LEU A 51 -4.16 -4.73 6.09
CA LEU A 51 -3.47 -4.74 4.81
C LEU A 51 -1.97 -4.98 4.99
N ALA A 52 -1.33 -4.24 5.90
CA ALA A 52 0.08 -4.43 6.25
C ALA A 52 0.34 -5.87 6.73
N HIS A 53 -0.56 -6.40 7.58
CA HIS A 53 -0.51 -7.79 8.01
C HIS A 53 -0.68 -8.79 6.86
N ALA A 54 -1.65 -8.56 5.97
CA ALA A 54 -1.91 -9.40 4.81
C ALA A 54 -0.71 -9.44 3.85
N LEU A 55 -0.06 -8.29 3.65
CA LEU A 55 1.16 -8.17 2.85
C LEU A 55 2.41 -8.59 3.64
N ASN A 56 2.28 -8.84 4.94
CA ASN A 56 3.37 -9.18 5.86
C ASN A 56 4.51 -8.15 5.77
N ILE A 57 4.14 -6.87 5.76
CA ILE A 57 5.04 -5.72 5.84
C ILE A 57 4.66 -4.84 7.03
N PRO A 58 5.60 -4.10 7.64
CA PRO A 58 5.29 -3.11 8.67
C PRO A 58 4.29 -2.05 8.18
N GLU A 59 3.29 -1.71 9.00
CA GLU A 59 2.33 -0.63 8.67
C GLU A 59 2.99 0.74 8.53
N ALA A 60 4.13 0.96 9.20
CA ALA A 60 4.94 2.18 9.12
C ALA A 60 5.32 2.55 7.68
N PHE A 61 5.44 1.56 6.79
CA PHE A 61 5.68 1.76 5.39
C PHE A 61 4.53 2.54 4.71
N PHE A 62 3.27 2.17 4.98
CA PHE A 62 2.11 2.88 4.44
C PHE A 62 1.97 4.29 5.00
N TRP A 63 2.19 4.46 6.31
CA TRP A 63 2.13 5.77 6.96
C TRP A 63 3.21 6.73 6.44
N GLY A 64 4.37 6.21 6.03
CA GLY A 64 5.52 6.99 5.58
C GLY A 64 5.65 7.19 4.07
N GLY A 65 4.69 6.73 3.25
CA GLY A 65 4.78 6.83 1.78
C GLY A 65 5.69 5.79 1.10
N LEU A 66 6.36 4.92 1.86
CA LEU A 66 7.28 3.83 1.44
C LEU A 66 8.70 4.27 1.02
N ARG A 67 9.77 3.61 1.48
CA ARG A 67 11.16 3.62 0.93
C ARG A 67 12.03 2.54 1.59
N LEU A 68 12.21 1.37 0.96
CA LEU A 68 13.26 0.37 1.16
C LEU A 68 14.09 0.23 -0.12
N GLU A 69 15.37 0.63 -0.11
CA GLU A 69 16.24 0.63 -1.31
C GLU A 69 17.33 -0.41 -1.08
N GLY A 70 17.56 -1.26 -2.07
CA GLY A 70 18.56 -2.32 -2.02
C GLY A 70 18.19 -3.57 -1.18
N GLY A 71 16.98 -4.14 -1.16
CA GLY A 71 15.85 -3.91 -2.05
C GLY A 71 14.59 -4.77 -1.77
N GLN A 72 13.37 -4.27 -1.94
CA GLN A 72 13.01 -2.91 -2.35
C GLN A 72 11.52 -2.60 -2.06
N LEU A 73 11.19 -1.40 -1.59
CA LEU A 73 9.83 -0.86 -1.42
C LEU A 73 9.87 0.67 -1.42
N ARG A 74 9.88 1.39 -2.55
CA ARG A 74 10.16 2.84 -2.49
C ARG A 74 9.15 3.73 -3.18
N LEU A 75 8.48 4.61 -2.42
CA LEU A 75 8.08 5.95 -2.82
C LEU A 75 8.26 7.03 -1.73
N ASN A 76 9.40 7.69 -1.80
CA ASN A 76 9.48 9.10 -1.44
C ASN A 76 10.58 9.64 -2.36
N GLU A 77 10.41 10.74 -3.09
CA GLU A 77 10.01 12.09 -2.64
C GLU A 77 9.43 12.95 -3.82
N PRO A 78 8.93 14.18 -3.55
CA PRO A 78 9.91 15.27 -3.49
C PRO A 78 9.75 16.11 -2.24
N VAL A 79 10.90 16.58 -1.76
CA VAL A 79 11.07 17.68 -0.80
C VAL A 79 10.19 18.88 -1.15
#